data_AF-A0A5E7V6M7-F1
#
_entry.id   AF-A0A5E7V6M7-F1
#
_cell.length_a   1.000
_cell.length_b   1.000
_cell.length_c   1.000
_cell.angle_alpha   90.00
_cell.angle_beta   90.00
_cell.angle_gamma   90.00
#
_symmetry.space_group_name_H-M   'P 1'
#
loop_
_entity.id
_entity.type
_entity.pdbx_description
1 polymer ?
#
loop_
_entity_poly.entity_id
_entity_poly.type
_entity_poly.pdbx_seq_one_letter_code
_entity_poly.pdbx_strand_id
1 'polypeptide(L)'
;MKTLLCLLIAISVGIALQYAGIPHGLLLGSILATALFASNLRVSPTLPLSLGYVQIVLGIATGLMFKSWDSQTAAAMLPSLGFMLLALVVQSAVAGFWLLRVSGWNRKDSLLAVYPGALAAVFDLLESERASGKVIVVHLVRLLTITVLVSFCIPAQTAALVAESSPLGTDTALTLLSLIALSMVLGRLLLRIGVPAPFMLTAIVVTGVYIKMVMLHFAPALLIQARRWRAEV
;
A
#
# COMPACT_ATOMS: atom_id res chain seq x y z
N MET A 1 -26.91 0.83 0.11
CA MET A 1 -27.21 0.47 -1.30
C MET A 1 -26.37 1.26 -2.30
N LYS A 2 -26.33 2.60 -2.24
CA LYS A 2 -25.56 3.45 -3.19
C LYS A 2 -24.04 3.18 -3.18
N THR A 3 -23.46 2.86 -2.02
CA THR A 3 -22.03 2.53 -1.85
C THR A 3 -21.63 1.22 -2.56
N LEU A 4 -22.46 0.18 -2.45
CA LEU A 4 -22.22 -1.12 -3.08
C LEU A 4 -22.36 -1.05 -4.60
N LEU A 5 -23.31 -0.24 -5.08
CA LEU A 5 -23.46 0.06 -6.51
C LEU A 5 -22.26 0.83 -7.06
N CYS A 6 -21.76 1.83 -6.32
CA CYS A 6 -20.52 2.54 -6.65
C CYS A 6 -19.32 1.58 -6.74
N LEU A 7 -19.19 0.66 -5.77
CA LEU A 7 -18.13 -0.34 -5.75
C LEU A 7 -18.20 -1.29 -6.96
N LEU A 8 -19.39 -1.77 -7.31
CA LEU A 8 -19.59 -2.63 -8.47
C LEU A 8 -19.25 -1.92 -9.78
N ILE A 9 -19.62 -0.64 -9.92
CA ILE A 9 -19.25 0.17 -11.09
C ILE A 9 -17.73 0.39 -11.12
N ALA A 10 -17.12 0.69 -9.97
CA ALA A 10 -15.67 0.88 -9.90
C ALA A 10 -14.89 -0.38 -10.32
N ILE A 11 -15.35 -1.55 -9.88
CA ILE A 11 -14.77 -2.84 -10.25
C ILE A 11 -14.99 -3.13 -11.75
N SER A 12 -16.21 -2.95 -12.26
CA SER A 12 -16.52 -3.25 -13.67
C SER A 12 -15.75 -2.34 -14.62
N VAL A 13 -15.67 -1.03 -14.34
CA VAL A 13 -14.89 -0.06 -15.10
C VAL A 13 -13.39 -0.39 -15.00
N GLY A 14 -12.90 -0.72 -13.80
CA GLY A 14 -11.51 -1.14 -13.60
C GLY A 14 -11.13 -2.37 -14.42
N ILE A 15 -11.98 -3.40 -14.43
CA ILE A 15 -11.80 -4.61 -15.23
C ILE A 15 -11.83 -4.29 -16.73
N ALA A 16 -12.78 -3.47 -17.18
CA ALA A 16 -12.87 -3.06 -18.59
C ALA A 16 -11.61 -2.32 -19.07
N LEU A 17 -11.08 -1.38 -18.26
CA LEU A 17 -9.83 -0.68 -18.57
C LEU A 17 -8.62 -1.62 -18.55
N GLN A 18 -8.62 -2.61 -17.66
CA GLN A 18 -7.57 -3.63 -17.60
C GLN A 18 -7.56 -4.50 -18.86
N TYR A 19 -8.74 -4.90 -19.37
CA TYR A 19 -8.87 -5.62 -20.65
C TYR A 19 -8.53 -4.76 -21.86
N ALA A 20 -8.73 -3.44 -21.79
CA ALA A 20 -8.33 -2.50 -22.84
C ALA A 20 -6.80 -2.30 -22.92
N GLY A 21 -6.01 -3.02 -22.12
CA GLY A 21 -4.55 -2.98 -22.15
C GLY A 21 -3.94 -1.79 -21.40
N ILE A 22 -4.74 -1.04 -20.63
CA ILE A 22 -4.24 0.08 -19.84
C ILE A 22 -3.52 -0.47 -18.60
N PRO A 23 -2.23 -0.14 -18.40
CA PRO A 23 -1.51 -0.61 -17.23
C PRO A 23 -2.14 -0.08 -15.94
N HIS A 24 -2.28 -0.91 -14.91
CA HIS A 24 -2.99 -0.53 -13.68
C HIS A 24 -4.45 -0.07 -13.90
N GLY A 25 -5.13 -0.63 -14.91
CA GLY A 25 -6.52 -0.32 -15.26
C GLY A 25 -7.51 -0.46 -14.10
N LEU A 26 -7.28 -1.39 -13.18
CA LEU A 26 -8.09 -1.49 -11.95
C LEU A 26 -7.99 -0.24 -11.05
N LEU A 27 -6.79 0.32 -10.87
CA LEU A 27 -6.57 1.52 -10.05
C LEU A 27 -7.14 2.76 -10.74
N LEU A 28 -6.82 2.95 -12.02
CA LEU A 28 -7.32 4.10 -12.79
C LEU A 28 -8.84 4.06 -12.97
N GLY A 29 -9.38 2.90 -13.34
CA GLY A 29 -10.82 2.74 -13.55
C GLY A 29 -11.62 2.92 -12.27
N SER A 30 -11.10 2.45 -11.12
CA SER A 30 -11.75 2.66 -9.82
C SER A 30 -11.77 4.14 -9.42
N ILE A 31 -10.66 4.88 -9.59
CA ILE A 31 -10.61 6.30 -9.24
C ILE A 31 -11.50 7.13 -10.20
N LEU A 32 -11.47 6.85 -11.50
CA LEU A 32 -12.29 7.56 -12.49
C LEU A 32 -13.78 7.28 -12.27
N ALA A 33 -14.16 6.01 -12.08
CA ALA A 33 -15.54 5.62 -11.83
C ALA A 33 -16.10 6.26 -10.55
N THR A 34 -15.31 6.22 -9.46
CA THR A 34 -15.73 6.85 -8.20
C THR A 34 -15.79 8.37 -8.29
N ALA A 35 -14.88 9.02 -9.02
CA ALA A 35 -14.90 10.47 -9.25
C ALA A 35 -16.13 10.91 -10.08
N LEU A 36 -16.44 10.21 -11.17
CA LEU A 36 -17.64 10.47 -12.01
C LEU A 36 -18.93 10.24 -11.21
N PHE A 37 -19.00 9.15 -10.45
CA PHE A 37 -20.16 8.82 -9.64
C PHE A 37 -20.38 9.85 -8.51
N ALA A 38 -19.31 10.27 -7.84
CA ALA A 38 -19.36 11.29 -6.80
C ALA A 38 -19.77 12.67 -7.35
N SER A 39 -19.28 13.04 -8.55
CA SER A 39 -19.65 14.28 -9.23
C SER A 39 -21.14 14.32 -9.60
N ASN A 40 -21.67 13.22 -10.14
CA ASN A 40 -23.06 13.15 -10.59
C ASN A 40 -24.07 13.05 -9.44
N LEU A 41 -23.73 12.39 -8.33
CA LEU A 41 -24.70 12.12 -7.26
C LEU A 41 -24.53 13.00 -6.02
N ARG A 42 -23.46 13.82 -5.91
CA ARG A 42 -23.12 14.64 -4.72
C ARG A 42 -23.24 13.89 -3.38
N VAL A 43 -23.08 12.57 -3.40
CA VAL A 43 -23.15 11.71 -2.22
C VAL A 43 -21.75 11.19 -1.97
N SER A 44 -21.20 11.49 -0.80
CA SER A 44 -19.94 10.92 -0.33
C SER A 44 -20.19 9.50 0.21
N PRO A 45 -19.72 8.44 -0.47
CA PRO A 45 -19.86 7.08 0.02
C PRO A 45 -18.85 6.87 1.15
N THR A 46 -19.27 6.99 2.41
CA THR A 46 -18.40 6.71 3.57
C THR A 46 -18.41 5.21 3.87
N LEU A 47 -17.23 4.60 3.83
CA LEU A 47 -17.00 3.22 4.28
C LEU A 47 -16.20 3.29 5.59
N PRO A 48 -16.85 3.23 6.76
CA PRO A 48 -16.22 3.52 8.06
C PRO A 48 -15.14 2.50 8.48
N LEU A 49 -15.01 1.36 7.79
CA LEU A 49 -14.14 0.25 8.18
C LEU A 49 -13.15 -0.22 7.10
N SER A 50 -13.12 0.43 5.93
CA SER A 50 -12.37 -0.07 4.76
C SER A 50 -10.86 0.20 4.86
N LEU A 51 -10.46 1.35 5.41
CA LEU A 51 -9.08 1.81 5.33
C LEU A 51 -8.08 0.96 6.10
N GLY A 52 -8.42 0.53 7.32
CA GLY A 52 -7.56 -0.38 8.09
C GLY A 52 -7.39 -1.73 7.40
N TYR A 53 -8.47 -2.28 6.84
CA TYR A 53 -8.42 -3.54 6.09
C TYR A 53 -7.55 -3.44 4.84
N VAL A 54 -7.72 -2.38 4.04
CA VAL A 54 -6.89 -2.13 2.85
C VAL A 54 -5.42 -1.96 3.23
N GLN A 55 -5.12 -1.27 4.33
CA GLN A 55 -3.75 -1.12 4.85
C GLN A 55 -3.14 -2.46 5.25
N ILE A 56 -3.90 -3.36 5.90
CA ILE A 56 -3.42 -4.70 6.28
C ILE A 56 -3.15 -5.53 5.04
N VAL A 57 -4.10 -5.59 4.09
CA VAL A 57 -3.94 -6.38 2.86
C VAL A 57 -2.74 -5.88 2.05
N LEU A 58 -2.62 -4.56 1.87
CA LEU A 58 -1.50 -3.96 1.17
C LEU A 58 -0.18 -4.22 1.91
N GLY A 59 -0.17 -4.10 3.24
CA GLY A 59 1.01 -4.36 4.06
C GLY A 59 1.45 -5.82 4.06
N ILE A 60 0.53 -6.78 4.03
CA ILE A 60 0.86 -8.21 3.87
C ILE A 60 1.43 -8.46 2.47
N ALA A 61 0.78 -7.93 1.41
CA ALA A 61 1.26 -8.09 0.04
C ALA A 61 2.68 -7.50 -0.15
N THR A 62 2.93 -6.29 0.38
CA THR A 62 4.27 -5.68 0.39
C THR A 62 5.24 -6.45 1.28
N GLY A 63 4.79 -6.93 2.44
CA GLY A 63 5.59 -7.76 3.35
C GLY A 63 6.07 -9.07 2.71
N LEU A 64 5.22 -9.70 1.90
CA LEU A 64 5.53 -10.91 1.15
C LEU A 64 6.58 -10.69 0.07
N MET A 65 6.73 -9.46 -0.46
CA MET A 65 7.81 -9.14 -1.41
C MET A 65 9.20 -9.29 -0.77
N PHE A 66 9.32 -9.15 0.56
CA PHE A 66 10.60 -9.40 1.26
C PHE A 66 10.96 -10.89 1.35
N LYS A 67 10.05 -11.82 0.99
CA LYS A 67 10.34 -13.26 0.97
C LYS A 67 11.48 -13.64 0.02
N SER A 68 11.65 -12.87 -1.06
CA SER A 68 12.68 -13.12 -2.06
C SER A 68 14.03 -12.47 -1.73
N TRP A 69 14.12 -11.69 -0.64
CA TRP A 69 15.39 -11.05 -0.24
C TRP A 69 16.21 -11.98 0.64
N ASP A 70 17.32 -12.46 0.08
CA ASP A 70 18.40 -13.05 0.87
C ASP A 70 19.15 -11.94 1.65
N SER A 71 19.88 -12.32 2.69
CA SER A 71 20.66 -11.42 3.55
C SER A 71 21.63 -10.53 2.76
N GLN A 72 22.19 -11.03 1.66
CA GLN A 72 23.08 -10.28 0.78
C GLN A 72 22.32 -9.31 -0.15
N THR A 73 21.13 -9.68 -0.63
CA THR A 73 20.24 -8.81 -1.40
C THR A 73 19.67 -7.68 -0.53
N ALA A 74 19.33 -7.97 0.72
CA ALA A 74 18.87 -6.97 1.68
C ALA A 74 19.93 -5.90 1.95
N ALA A 75 21.20 -6.31 2.09
CA ALA A 75 22.31 -5.37 2.25
C ALA A 75 22.51 -4.49 1.00
N ALA A 76 22.32 -5.04 -0.20
CA ALA A 76 22.43 -4.30 -1.46
C ALA A 76 21.26 -3.33 -1.72
N MET A 77 20.08 -3.60 -1.14
CA MET A 77 18.89 -2.75 -1.26
C MET A 77 18.79 -1.67 -0.16
N LEU A 78 19.64 -1.77 0.88
CA LEU A 78 19.68 -0.78 1.96
C LEU A 78 20.10 0.63 1.46
N PRO A 79 21.10 0.78 0.58
CA PRO A 79 21.44 2.08 -0.02
C PRO A 79 20.32 2.66 -0.88
N SER A 80 19.59 1.83 -1.64
CA SER A 80 18.48 2.31 -2.48
C SER A 80 17.29 2.77 -1.64
N LEU A 81 17.01 2.08 -0.53
CA LEU A 81 16.03 2.51 0.46
C LEU A 81 16.42 3.86 1.08
N GLY A 82 17.70 4.04 1.44
CA GLY A 82 18.23 5.31 1.94
C GLY A 82 18.10 6.44 0.91
N PHE A 83 18.42 6.17 -0.35
CA PHE A 83 18.27 7.14 -1.43
C PHE A 83 16.80 7.50 -1.69
N MET A 84 15.89 6.53 -1.64
CA MET A 84 14.45 6.77 -1.75
C MET A 84 13.93 7.66 -0.62
N LEU A 85 14.34 7.42 0.63
CA LEU A 85 13.98 8.26 1.77
C LEU A 85 14.53 9.68 1.61
N LEU A 86 15.78 9.81 1.17
CA LEU A 86 16.38 11.12 0.89
C LEU A 86 15.62 11.85 -0.23
N ALA A 87 15.31 11.17 -1.32
CA ALA A 87 14.54 11.73 -2.43
C ALA A 87 13.15 12.20 -1.97
N LEU A 88 12.48 11.41 -1.13
CA LEU A 88 11.18 11.78 -0.55
C LEU A 88 11.28 13.04 0.32
N VAL A 89 12.32 13.15 1.16
CA VAL A 89 12.55 14.33 2.00
C VAL A 89 12.86 15.55 1.14
N VAL A 90 13.74 15.43 0.16
CA VAL A 90 14.11 16.53 -0.75
C VAL A 90 12.90 16.99 -1.56
N GLN A 91 12.16 16.05 -2.17
CA GLN A 91 10.95 16.36 -2.92
C GLN A 91 9.91 17.07 -2.05
N SER A 92 9.72 16.60 -0.82
CA SER A 92 8.78 17.21 0.13
C SER A 92 9.26 18.60 0.58
N ALA A 93 10.55 18.80 0.83
CA ALA A 93 11.09 20.10 1.19
C ALA A 93 10.95 21.12 0.06
N VAL A 94 11.29 20.72 -1.18
CA VAL A 94 11.22 21.59 -2.36
C VAL A 94 9.77 21.96 -2.66
N ALA A 95 8.85 21.00 -2.67
CA ALA A 95 7.43 21.28 -2.92
C ALA A 95 6.83 22.17 -1.81
N GLY A 96 7.18 21.95 -0.55
CA GLY A 96 6.72 22.77 0.58
C GLY A 96 7.25 24.20 0.51
N PHE A 97 8.53 24.35 0.17
CA PHE A 97 9.14 25.65 -0.03
C PHE A 97 8.50 26.41 -1.19
N TRP A 98 8.25 25.74 -2.32
CA TRP A 98 7.59 26.34 -3.48
C TRP A 98 6.18 26.85 -3.15
N LEU A 99 5.36 26.04 -2.47
CA LEU A 99 4.01 26.43 -2.06
C LEU A 99 4.00 27.62 -1.09
N LEU A 100 4.99 27.71 -0.21
CA LEU A 100 5.15 28.83 0.73
C LEU A 100 5.59 30.12 0.04
N ARG A 101 6.65 30.05 -0.79
CA ARG A 101 7.30 31.23 -1.37
C ARG A 101 6.64 31.73 -2.64
N VAL A 102 6.20 30.83 -3.51
CA VAL A 102 5.67 31.18 -4.84
C VAL A 102 4.16 31.27 -4.81
N SER A 103 3.49 30.28 -4.22
CA SER A 103 2.02 30.25 -4.20
C SER A 103 1.41 31.04 -3.04
N GLY A 104 2.21 31.47 -2.06
CA GLY A 104 1.75 32.26 -0.91
C GLY A 104 0.83 31.51 0.05
N TRP A 105 0.96 30.17 0.12
CA TRP A 105 0.10 29.36 0.99
C TRP A 105 0.51 29.51 2.46
N ASN A 106 -0.45 29.32 3.37
CA ASN A 106 -0.18 29.31 4.80
C ASN A 106 0.75 28.13 5.17
N ARG A 107 1.56 28.29 6.22
CA ARG A 107 2.51 27.27 6.68
C ARG A 107 1.83 25.94 6.99
N LYS A 108 0.66 25.98 7.62
CA LYS A 108 -0.12 24.78 7.93
C LYS A 108 -0.61 24.08 6.65
N ASP A 109 -1.22 24.83 5.72
CA ASP A 109 -1.75 24.27 4.47
C ASP A 109 -0.63 23.73 3.56
N SER A 110 0.53 24.40 3.51
CA SER A 110 1.68 23.94 2.73
C SER A 110 2.27 22.64 3.30
N LEU A 111 2.46 22.56 4.63
CA LEU A 111 2.93 21.34 5.28
C LEU A 111 1.95 20.19 5.07
N LEU A 112 0.65 20.45 5.21
CA LEU A 112 -0.40 19.45 4.98
C LEU A 112 -0.48 19.01 3.52
N ALA A 113 -0.22 19.90 2.55
CA ALA A 113 -0.20 19.57 1.12
C ALA A 113 0.97 18.69 0.70
N VAL A 114 2.09 18.78 1.41
CA VAL A 114 3.33 18.10 1.04
C VAL A 114 3.65 16.90 1.93
N TYR A 115 2.84 16.68 2.96
CA TYR A 115 2.99 15.58 3.89
C TYR A 115 3.11 14.22 3.15
N PRO A 116 4.25 13.52 3.29
CA PRO A 116 4.45 12.20 2.70
C PRO A 116 3.81 11.16 3.62
N GLY A 117 2.53 10.87 3.39
CA GLY A 117 1.77 9.91 4.18
C GLY A 117 0.83 9.06 3.35
N ALA A 118 0.45 7.90 3.91
CA ALA A 118 -0.66 7.14 3.37
C ALA A 118 -1.91 8.02 3.39
N LEU A 119 -2.55 8.19 2.23
CA LEU A 119 -3.69 9.09 2.03
C LEU A 119 -4.75 9.00 3.12
N ALA A 120 -4.96 7.80 3.64
CA ALA A 120 -5.77 7.48 4.80
C ALA A 120 -5.52 8.42 5.98
N ALA A 121 -4.28 8.45 6.46
CA ALA A 121 -3.86 9.24 7.61
C ALA A 121 -3.82 10.73 7.27
N VAL A 122 -3.53 11.06 6.01
CA VAL A 122 -3.52 12.44 5.55
C VAL A 122 -4.94 13.02 5.55
N PHE A 123 -5.92 12.31 4.97
CA PHE A 123 -7.30 12.80 4.95
C PHE A 123 -7.91 12.93 6.34
N ASP A 124 -7.60 12.00 7.25
CA ASP A 124 -8.00 12.08 8.66
C ASP A 124 -7.40 13.35 9.33
N LEU A 125 -6.11 13.60 9.12
CA LEU A 125 -5.43 14.79 9.61
C LEU A 125 -5.97 16.10 8.98
N LEU A 126 -6.32 16.08 7.69
CA LEU A 126 -6.90 17.23 6.99
C LEU A 126 -8.30 17.58 7.53
N GLU A 127 -9.08 16.57 7.88
CA GLU A 127 -10.40 16.75 8.49
C GLU A 127 -10.29 17.30 9.92
N SER A 128 -9.36 16.76 10.73
CA SER A 128 -9.13 17.24 12.10
C SER A 128 -8.57 18.67 12.14
N GLU A 129 -7.66 19.02 11.22
CA GLU A 129 -7.03 20.34 11.15
C GLU A 129 -7.83 21.37 10.34
N ARG A 130 -9.03 21.02 9.85
CA ARG A 130 -9.86 21.87 8.96
C ARG A 130 -9.07 22.45 7.79
N ALA A 131 -8.26 21.61 7.16
CA ALA A 131 -7.40 22.03 6.07
C ALA A 131 -8.20 22.60 4.90
N SER A 132 -7.62 23.59 4.19
CA SER A 132 -8.27 24.17 3.03
C SER A 132 -8.58 23.11 1.97
N GLY A 133 -9.75 23.17 1.32
CA GLY A 133 -10.13 22.25 0.25
C GLY A 133 -9.10 22.18 -0.90
N LYS A 134 -8.28 23.22 -1.06
CA LYS A 134 -7.13 23.23 -1.98
C LYS A 134 -6.14 22.09 -1.74
N VAL A 135 -5.91 21.73 -0.47
CA VAL A 135 -4.96 20.68 -0.06
C VAL A 135 -5.42 19.30 -0.50
N ILE A 136 -6.72 19.04 -0.40
CA ILE A 136 -7.36 17.80 -0.86
C ILE A 136 -7.22 17.66 -2.37
N VAL A 137 -7.46 18.74 -3.12
CA VAL A 137 -7.32 18.75 -4.58
C VAL A 137 -5.89 18.44 -5.00
N VAL A 138 -4.88 19.00 -4.32
CA VAL A 138 -3.46 18.69 -4.61
C VAL A 138 -3.17 17.20 -4.42
N HIS A 139 -3.67 16.59 -3.35
CA HIS A 139 -3.51 15.15 -3.11
C HIS A 139 -4.18 14.29 -4.18
N LEU A 140 -5.41 14.64 -4.58
CA LEU A 140 -6.13 13.94 -5.64
C LEU A 140 -5.42 14.05 -6.99
N VAL A 141 -4.99 15.25 -7.37
CA VAL A 141 -4.22 15.48 -8.60
C VAL A 141 -2.90 14.70 -8.55
N ARG A 142 -2.16 14.75 -7.44
CA ARG A 142 -0.91 13.99 -7.26
C ARG A 142 -1.12 12.50 -7.51
N LEU A 143 -2.16 11.91 -6.92
CA LEU A 143 -2.46 10.49 -7.08
C LEU A 143 -2.83 10.15 -8.52
N LEU A 144 -3.72 10.94 -9.13
CA LEU A 144 -4.12 10.74 -10.52
C LEU A 144 -2.91 10.85 -11.45
N THR A 145 -2.11 11.90 -11.30
CA THR A 145 -0.90 12.14 -12.11
C THR A 145 0.11 11.01 -11.95
N ILE A 146 0.45 10.59 -10.72
CA ILE A 146 1.38 9.47 -10.49
C ILE A 146 0.81 8.18 -11.09
N THR A 147 -0.47 7.88 -10.89
CA THR A 147 -1.08 6.65 -11.39
C THR A 147 -1.08 6.61 -12.92
N VAL A 148 -1.39 7.74 -13.59
CA VAL A 148 -1.34 7.86 -15.06
C VAL A 148 0.09 7.78 -15.58
N LEU A 149 1.04 8.46 -14.96
CA LEU A 149 2.46 8.41 -15.34
C LEU A 149 3.03 7.00 -15.20
N VAL A 150 2.80 6.35 -14.06
CA VAL A 150 3.24 4.98 -13.81
C VAL A 150 2.58 4.02 -14.80
N SER A 151 1.29 4.22 -15.10
CA SER A 151 0.58 3.46 -16.11
C SER A 151 1.23 3.59 -17.48
N PHE A 152 1.67 4.77 -17.89
CA PHE A 152 2.30 4.96 -19.20
C PHE A 152 3.77 4.49 -19.24
N CYS A 153 4.52 4.69 -18.16
CA CYS A 153 5.95 4.39 -18.10
C CYS A 153 6.26 2.91 -17.81
N ILE A 154 5.35 2.17 -17.19
CA ILE A 154 5.54 0.77 -16.83
C ILE A 154 4.45 -0.06 -17.54
N PRO A 155 4.78 -0.72 -18.68
CA PRO A 155 3.86 -1.66 -19.31
C PRO A 155 3.41 -2.70 -18.29
N ALA A 156 2.10 -2.90 -18.15
CA ALA A 156 1.58 -3.85 -17.18
C ALA A 156 2.05 -5.25 -17.54
N GLN A 157 2.79 -5.85 -16.61
CA GLN A 157 3.07 -7.28 -16.62
C GLN A 157 1.78 -7.99 -16.17
N THR A 158 0.83 -8.16 -17.09
CA THR A 158 -0.46 -8.83 -16.84
C THR A 158 -0.30 -10.32 -16.52
N ALA A 159 0.88 -10.90 -16.76
CA ALA A 159 1.13 -12.32 -16.61
C ALA A 159 1.33 -12.81 -15.16
N ALA A 160 1.68 -11.94 -14.20
CA ALA A 160 2.07 -12.38 -12.86
C ALA A 160 0.92 -12.56 -11.85
N LEU A 161 -0.28 -12.03 -12.13
CA LEU A 161 -1.41 -12.05 -11.17
C LEU A 161 -2.32 -13.27 -11.29
N VAL A 162 -2.17 -14.09 -12.34
CA VAL A 162 -3.06 -15.23 -12.63
C VAL A 162 -2.40 -16.57 -12.27
N ALA A 163 -1.08 -16.63 -12.04
CA ALA A 163 -0.32 -17.87 -12.10
C ALA A 163 -0.16 -18.67 -10.79
N GLU A 164 -0.52 -18.14 -9.62
CA GLU A 164 -0.30 -18.85 -8.34
C GLU A 164 -1.59 -18.93 -7.50
N SER A 165 -2.64 -19.51 -8.07
CA SER A 165 -3.78 -20.01 -7.27
C SER A 165 -3.44 -21.40 -6.74
N SER A 166 -2.52 -21.47 -5.77
CA SER A 166 -2.40 -22.68 -4.94
C SER A 166 -3.72 -22.88 -4.19
N PRO A 167 -4.26 -24.12 -4.10
CA PRO A 167 -5.48 -24.36 -3.36
C PRO A 167 -5.32 -23.87 -1.91
N LEU A 168 -6.33 -23.18 -1.39
CA LEU A 168 -6.42 -22.74 0.00
C LEU A 168 -6.41 -23.98 0.92
N GLY A 169 -5.22 -24.43 1.27
CA GLY A 169 -5.03 -25.37 2.37
C GLY A 169 -5.50 -24.73 3.68
N THR A 170 -6.09 -25.52 4.56
CA THR A 170 -6.47 -25.10 5.90
C THR A 170 -5.30 -24.45 6.67
N ASP A 171 -4.07 -24.89 6.39
CA ASP A 171 -2.83 -24.35 6.97
C ASP A 171 -2.49 -22.94 6.46
N THR A 172 -2.69 -22.64 5.17
CA THR A 172 -2.52 -21.29 4.62
C THR A 172 -3.60 -20.33 5.11
N ALA A 173 -4.84 -20.81 5.30
CA ALA A 173 -5.91 -20.01 5.89
C ALA A 173 -5.63 -19.66 7.36
N LEU A 174 -5.16 -20.62 8.16
CA LEU A 174 -4.80 -20.40 9.58
C LEU A 174 -3.62 -19.45 9.74
N THR A 175 -2.61 -19.53 8.87
CA THR A 175 -1.45 -18.64 8.90
C THR A 175 -1.80 -17.21 8.47
N LEU A 176 -2.68 -17.03 7.48
CA LEU A 176 -3.21 -15.70 7.15
C LEU A 176 -4.06 -15.11 8.27
N LEU A 177 -4.89 -15.94 8.92
CA LEU A 177 -5.76 -15.50 10.01
C LEU A 177 -4.96 -15.07 11.24
N SER A 178 -3.90 -15.80 11.60
CA SER A 178 -2.99 -15.41 12.69
C SER A 178 -2.20 -14.14 12.37
N LEU A 179 -1.79 -13.95 11.10
CA LEU A 179 -1.11 -12.74 10.63
C LEU A 179 -2.01 -11.50 10.69
N ILE A 180 -3.28 -11.64 10.28
CA ILE A 180 -4.29 -10.56 10.37
C ILE A 180 -4.59 -10.22 11.82
N ALA A 181 -4.77 -11.22 12.69
CA ALA A 181 -5.01 -11.01 14.11
C ALA A 181 -3.82 -10.28 14.77
N LEU A 182 -2.60 -10.71 14.49
CA LEU A 182 -1.39 -10.13 15.07
C LEU A 182 -1.13 -8.71 14.58
N SER A 183 -1.32 -8.45 13.28
CA SER A 183 -1.22 -7.09 12.71
C SER A 183 -2.33 -6.15 13.24
N MET A 184 -3.54 -6.66 13.49
CA MET A 184 -4.59 -5.87 14.16
C MET A 184 -4.22 -5.52 15.60
N VAL A 185 -3.68 -6.45 16.39
CA VAL A 185 -3.31 -6.22 17.79
C VAL A 185 -2.12 -5.25 17.88
N LEU A 186 -1.05 -5.47 17.12
CA LEU A 186 0.09 -4.57 17.10
C LEU A 186 -0.28 -3.21 16.48
N GLY A 187 -1.12 -3.18 15.45
CA GLY A 187 -1.61 -1.95 14.85
C GLY A 187 -2.38 -1.08 15.84
N ARG A 188 -3.20 -1.70 16.71
CA ARG A 188 -3.88 -0.99 17.82
C ARG A 188 -2.92 -0.45 18.88
N LEU A 189 -1.80 -1.13 19.12
CA LEU A 189 -0.77 -0.63 20.03
C LEU A 189 -0.02 0.58 19.44
N LEU A 190 0.31 0.52 18.14
CA LEU A 190 0.96 1.64 17.43
C LEU A 190 0.03 2.85 17.23
N LEU A 191 -1.29 2.65 17.19
CA LEU A 191 -2.27 3.75 17.23
C LEU A 191 -2.08 4.63 18.47
N ARG A 192 -1.62 4.08 19.61
CA ARG A 192 -1.32 4.89 20.80
C ARG A 192 -0.07 5.77 20.65
N ILE A 193 0.81 5.45 19.71
CA ILE A 193 2.07 6.17 19.47
C ILE A 193 1.89 7.28 18.41
N GLY A 194 0.72 7.36 17.77
CA GLY A 194 0.42 8.39 16.78
C GLY A 194 1.15 8.21 15.44
N VAL A 195 1.59 6.99 15.12
CA VAL A 195 2.31 6.68 13.88
C VAL A 195 1.32 6.69 12.70
N PRO A 196 1.60 7.41 11.60
CA PRO A 196 0.77 7.39 10.40
C PRO A 196 0.77 5.99 9.73
N ALA A 197 -0.40 5.49 9.36
CA ALA A 197 -0.62 4.15 8.76
C ALA A 197 -0.12 2.95 9.61
N PRO A 198 -0.56 2.82 10.88
CA PRO A 198 -0.02 1.85 11.83
C PRO A 198 -0.29 0.39 11.41
N PHE A 199 -1.42 0.12 10.78
CA PHE A 199 -1.77 -1.24 10.33
C PHE A 199 -0.93 -1.71 9.15
N MET A 200 -0.52 -0.82 8.26
CA MET A 200 0.32 -1.17 7.11
C MET A 200 1.75 -1.51 7.55
N LEU A 201 2.33 -0.67 8.42
CA LEU A 201 3.70 -0.87 8.94
C LEU A 201 3.79 -2.14 9.76
N THR A 202 2.81 -2.39 10.63
CA THR A 202 2.76 -3.63 11.42
C THR A 202 2.56 -4.86 10.56
N ALA A 203 1.68 -4.81 9.55
CA ALA A 203 1.52 -5.91 8.60
C ALA A 203 2.83 -6.21 7.85
N ILE A 204 3.57 -5.20 7.38
CA ILE A 204 4.85 -5.39 6.71
C ILE A 204 5.87 -6.06 7.64
N VAL A 205 6.05 -5.53 8.85
CA VAL A 205 7.05 -6.02 9.82
C VAL A 205 6.69 -7.44 10.27
N VAL A 206 5.44 -7.69 10.65
CA VAL A 206 4.97 -9.00 11.11
C VAL A 206 5.13 -10.04 10.00
N THR A 207 4.78 -9.69 8.76
CA THR A 207 4.96 -10.60 7.60
C THR A 207 6.44 -10.89 7.36
N GLY A 208 7.31 -9.87 7.40
CA GLY A 208 8.75 -10.05 7.24
C GLY A 208 9.38 -10.92 8.34
N VAL A 209 8.99 -10.71 9.60
CA VAL A 209 9.43 -11.54 10.73
C VAL A 209 8.92 -12.97 10.61
N TYR A 210 7.66 -13.14 10.21
CA TYR A 210 7.05 -14.46 10.01
C TYR A 210 7.78 -15.26 8.93
N ILE A 211 8.10 -14.64 7.79
CA ILE A 211 8.91 -15.25 6.73
C ILE A 211 10.28 -15.69 7.27
N LYS A 212 10.95 -14.83 8.04
CA LYS A 212 12.26 -15.12 8.62
C LYS A 212 12.20 -16.27 9.63
N MET A 213 11.14 -16.32 10.46
CA MET A 213 10.88 -17.39 11.43
C MET A 213 10.56 -18.73 10.74
N VAL A 214 9.74 -18.73 9.69
CA VAL A 214 9.46 -19.93 8.89
C VAL A 214 10.74 -20.42 8.22
N MET A 215 11.56 -19.53 7.64
CA MET A 215 12.87 -19.89 7.09
C MET A 215 13.81 -20.47 8.15
N LEU A 216 13.88 -19.87 9.35
CA LEU A 216 14.71 -20.36 10.46
C LEU A 216 14.24 -21.71 11.02
N HIS A 217 12.93 -22.00 10.99
CA HIS A 217 12.38 -23.27 11.48
C HIS A 217 12.46 -24.40 10.43
N PHE A 218 12.40 -24.07 9.13
CA PHE A 218 12.52 -25.05 8.04
C PHE A 218 13.97 -25.29 7.58
N ALA A 219 14.88 -24.33 7.78
CA ALA A 219 16.31 -24.47 7.49
C ALA A 219 16.99 -25.69 8.18
N PRO A 220 16.75 -25.98 9.49
CA PRO A 220 17.32 -27.17 10.10
C PRO A 220 16.71 -28.47 9.55
N ALA A 221 15.42 -28.48 9.17
CA ALA A 221 14.78 -29.65 8.58
C ALA A 221 15.36 -30.00 7.19
N LEU A 222 15.67 -28.98 6.39
CA LEU A 222 16.32 -29.12 5.07
C LEU A 222 17.80 -29.53 5.19
N LEU A 223 18.52 -28.99 6.16
CA LEU A 223 19.91 -29.39 6.45
C LEU A 223 19.99 -30.83 6.98
N ILE A 224 19.01 -31.28 7.79
CA ILE A 224 18.94 -32.65 8.29
C ILE A 224 18.57 -33.63 7.16
N GLN A 225 17.64 -33.27 6.26
CA GLN A 225 17.33 -34.08 5.08
C GLN A 225 18.51 -34.16 4.10
N ALA A 226 19.21 -33.04 3.84
CA ALA A 226 20.39 -33.02 2.98
C ALA A 226 21.58 -33.79 3.57
N ARG A 227 21.72 -33.84 4.91
CA ARG A 227 22.71 -34.70 5.59
C ARG A 227 22.33 -36.18 5.50
N ARG A 228 21.05 -36.53 5.63
CA ARG A 228 20.57 -37.91 5.47
C ARG A 228 20.79 -38.43 4.06
N TRP A 229 20.49 -37.63 3.03
CA TRP A 229 20.72 -37.99 1.63
C TRP A 229 22.20 -38.23 1.30
N ARG A 230 23.12 -37.55 1.99
CA ARG A 230 24.58 -37.72 1.82
C ARG A 230 25.16 -38.87 2.65
N ALA A 231 24.38 -39.47 3.54
CA ALA A 231 24.79 -40.64 4.33
C ALA A 231 24.28 -41.96 3.73
N GLU A 232 23.37 -41.88 2.75
CA GLU A 232 22.80 -43.02 2.01
C GLU A 232 23.44 -43.24 0.63
N VAL A 233 24.42 -42.42 0.24
CA VAL A 233 25.29 -42.57 -0.94
C VAL A 233 26.72 -42.83 -0.49
#